data_AF-A0A350P849-F1
#
_entry.id   AF-A0A350P849-F1
#
_cell.length_a   1.000
_cell.length_b   1.000
_cell.length_c   1.000
_cell.angle_alpha   90.00
_cell.angle_beta   90.00
_cell.angle_gamma   90.00
#
_symmetry.space_group_name_H-M   'P 1'
#
loop_
_entity.id
_entity.type
_entity.pdbx_description
1 polymer ?
#
loop_
_entity_poly.entity_id
_entity_poly.type
_entity_poly.pdbx_seq_one_letter_code
_entity_poly.pdbx_strand_id
1 'polypeptide(L)'
;MSKRLIRNDAQKRAQTWMHENDDGGWTIEQKQHVGHVLEHNKRLRDEYQKGQLTGNTQKHWQQVAEIPANVFMELRERFGDYKDNPKAWRKWLNDYDNRFFRTGGGHI
;
A
#
# COMPACT_ATOMS: atom_id res chain seq x y z
N MET A 1 4.63 20.47 -23.31
CA MET A 1 4.02 19.52 -22.33
C MET A 1 2.71 18.90 -22.84
N SER A 2 2.77 17.75 -23.52
CA SER A 2 1.59 16.97 -23.92
C SER A 2 1.36 15.82 -22.94
N LYS A 3 0.10 15.61 -22.52
CA LYS A 3 -0.28 14.55 -21.57
C LYS A 3 -1.22 13.57 -22.26
N ARG A 4 -0.80 12.31 -22.35
CA ARG A 4 -1.58 11.25 -23.00
C ARG A 4 -1.89 10.12 -22.02
N LEU A 5 -3.17 9.73 -21.91
CA LEU A 5 -3.56 8.54 -21.16
C LEU A 5 -3.12 7.31 -21.96
N ILE A 6 -2.23 6.48 -21.40
CA ILE A 6 -1.75 5.25 -22.04
C ILE A 6 -2.65 4.08 -21.65
N ARG A 7 -3.04 4.01 -20.38
CA ARG A 7 -3.76 2.86 -19.83
C ARG A 7 -4.75 3.30 -18.76
N ASN A 8 -5.98 2.78 -18.86
CA ASN A 8 -7.02 2.91 -17.85
C ASN A 8 -7.42 1.51 -17.38
N ASP A 9 -7.12 1.17 -16.12
CA ASP A 9 -7.49 -0.10 -15.51
C ASP A 9 -8.61 0.16 -14.50
N ALA A 10 -9.86 -0.10 -14.93
CA ALA A 10 -11.05 0.16 -14.12
C ALA A 10 -11.14 -0.75 -12.87
N GLN A 11 -10.60 -1.97 -12.95
CA GLN A 11 -10.61 -2.91 -11.82
C GLN A 11 -9.63 -2.48 -10.73
N LYS A 12 -8.41 -2.06 -11.11
CA LYS A 12 -7.40 -1.56 -10.17
C LYS A 12 -7.58 -0.08 -9.83
N ARG A 13 -8.55 0.60 -10.47
CA ARG A 13 -8.74 2.06 -10.41
C ARG A 13 -7.41 2.81 -10.61
N ALA A 14 -6.63 2.34 -11.58
CA ALA A 14 -5.30 2.82 -11.86
C ALA A 14 -5.24 3.42 -13.27
N GLN A 15 -4.64 4.60 -13.39
CA GLN A 15 -4.46 5.32 -14.63
C GLN A 15 -2.97 5.55 -14.87
N THR A 16 -2.48 5.19 -16.05
CA THR A 16 -1.10 5.43 -16.47
C THR A 16 -1.09 6.51 -17.54
N TRP A 17 -0.35 7.58 -17.28
CA TRP A 17 -0.21 8.76 -18.11
C TRP A 17 1.22 8.87 -18.64
N MET A 18 1.34 9.27 -19.90
CA MET A 18 2.59 9.69 -20.53
C MET A 18 2.66 11.20 -20.52
N HIS A 19 3.80 11.73 -20.11
CA HIS A 19 4.12 13.14 -20.18
C HIS A 19 5.28 13.31 -21.17
N GLU A 20 5.04 14.11 -22.20
CA GLU A 20 6.08 14.61 -23.11
C GLU A 20 6.70 15.86 -22.48
N ASN A 21 7.97 15.73 -22.06
CA ASN A 21 8.75 16.84 -21.54
C ASN A 21 9.30 17.67 -22.70
N ASP A 22 9.45 18.97 -22.48
CA ASP A 22 9.95 19.91 -23.50
C ASP A 22 11.38 19.57 -23.96
N ASP A 23 12.16 18.87 -23.14
CA ASP A 23 13.52 18.39 -23.47
C ASP A 23 13.55 17.14 -24.39
N GLY A 24 12.40 16.69 -24.92
CA GLY A 24 12.29 15.49 -25.75
C GLY A 24 12.29 14.17 -24.97
N GLY A 25 12.28 14.23 -23.64
CA GLY A 25 12.13 13.08 -22.75
C GLY A 25 10.66 12.71 -22.48
N TRP A 26 10.44 11.48 -22.03
CA TRP A 26 9.11 10.96 -21.70
C TRP A 26 9.06 10.52 -20.23
N THR A 27 8.02 10.93 -19.50
CA THR A 27 7.78 10.50 -18.12
C THR A 27 6.48 9.69 -18.04
N ILE A 28 6.54 8.52 -17.42
CA ILE A 28 5.37 7.66 -17.19
C ILE A 28 4.91 7.85 -15.75
N GLU A 29 3.71 8.39 -15.56
CA GLU A 29 3.06 8.60 -14.26
C GLU A 29 1.96 7.56 -14.07
N GLN A 30 1.99 6.80 -12.97
CA GLN A 30 0.89 5.92 -12.58
C GLN A 30 0.15 6.52 -11.38
N LYS A 31 -1.16 6.73 -11.50
CA LYS A 31 -2.06 7.18 -10.44
C LYS A 31 -3.02 6.06 -10.07
N GLN A 32 -3.00 5.62 -8.82
CA GLN A 32 -3.93 4.61 -8.29
C GLN A 32 -4.81 5.24 -7.21
N HIS A 33 -6.12 5.08 -7.31
CA HIS A 33 -7.04 5.58 -6.29
C HIS A 33 -7.14 4.62 -5.10
N VAL A 34 -6.50 4.99 -3.99
CA VAL A 34 -6.33 4.12 -2.81
C VAL A 34 -7.35 4.34 -1.70
N GLY A 35 -8.31 5.26 -1.86
CA GLY A 35 -9.27 5.62 -0.80
C GLY A 35 -10.01 4.42 -0.19
N HIS A 36 -10.42 3.46 -1.03
CA HIS A 36 -11.11 2.25 -0.57
C HIS A 36 -10.24 1.35 0.32
N VAL A 37 -8.93 1.25 0.04
CA VAL A 37 -7.98 0.48 0.87
C VAL A 37 -7.80 1.16 2.22
N LEU A 38 -7.66 2.49 2.22
CA LEU A 38 -7.50 3.24 3.46
C LEU A 38 -8.74 3.17 4.35
N GLU A 39 -9.94 3.22 3.77
CA GLU A 39 -11.19 3.06 4.50
C GLU A 39 -11.34 1.64 5.07
N HIS A 40 -11.00 0.62 4.27
CA HIS A 40 -10.96 -0.78 4.71
C HIS A 40 -10.01 -0.97 5.89
N ASN A 41 -8.79 -0.45 5.79
CA ASN A 41 -7.77 -0.54 6.83
C ASN A 41 -8.18 0.19 8.09
N LYS A 42 -8.79 1.37 7.94
CA LYS A 42 -9.34 2.13 9.05
C LYS A 42 -10.40 1.32 9.78
N ARG A 43 -11.34 0.68 9.08
CA ARG A 43 -12.34 -0.18 9.71
C ARG A 43 -11.71 -1.33 10.47
N LEU A 44 -10.77 -2.07 9.86
CA LEU A 44 -10.08 -3.18 10.54
C LEU A 44 -9.32 -2.73 11.79
N ARG A 45 -8.68 -1.56 11.70
CA ARG A 45 -7.98 -0.95 12.84
C ARG A 45 -8.93 -0.47 13.93
N ASP A 46 -10.07 0.08 13.56
CA ASP A 46 -11.08 0.55 14.51
C ASP A 46 -11.76 -0.67 15.20
N GLU A 47 -11.87 -1.82 14.52
CA GLU A 47 -12.34 -3.10 15.07
C GLU A 47 -11.27 -3.83 15.92
N TYR A 48 -9.99 -3.50 15.74
CA TYR A 48 -8.88 -4.14 16.44
C TYR A 48 -8.97 -3.92 17.95
N GLN A 49 -8.97 -5.02 18.70
CA GLN A 49 -8.79 -5.00 20.15
C GLN A 49 -7.62 -5.90 20.56
N LYS A 50 -6.77 -5.40 21.46
CA LYS A 50 -5.66 -6.17 22.01
C LYS A 50 -6.19 -7.40 22.74
N GLY A 51 -5.76 -8.59 22.30
CA GLY A 51 -6.20 -9.87 22.90
C GLY A 51 -7.43 -10.51 22.26
N GLN A 52 -7.96 -9.97 21.16
CA GLN A 52 -9.08 -10.60 20.41
C GLN A 52 -8.73 -11.90 19.69
N LEU A 53 -7.44 -12.23 19.57
CA LEU A 53 -6.98 -13.46 18.95
C LEU A 53 -7.16 -14.62 19.93
N THR A 54 -8.20 -15.42 19.71
CA THR A 54 -8.43 -16.64 20.49
C THR A 54 -7.62 -17.78 19.88
N GLY A 55 -6.61 -18.26 20.61
CA GLY A 55 -5.85 -19.46 20.24
C GLY A 55 -6.78 -20.66 20.00
N ASN A 56 -6.45 -21.50 19.02
CA ASN A 56 -7.24 -22.67 18.58
C ASN A 56 -8.61 -22.37 17.93
N THR A 57 -8.87 -21.13 17.50
CA THR A 57 -9.99 -20.79 16.63
C THR A 57 -9.52 -20.29 15.26
N GLN A 58 -10.43 -20.11 14.30
CA GLN A 58 -10.11 -19.48 13.01
C GLN A 58 -9.62 -18.03 13.14
N LYS A 59 -9.74 -17.40 14.32
CA LYS A 59 -9.22 -16.04 14.63
C LYS A 59 -7.78 -16.05 15.19
N HIS A 60 -6.88 -16.86 14.63
CA HIS A 60 -5.48 -16.90 15.07
C HIS A 60 -4.52 -16.10 14.18
N TRP A 61 -4.97 -15.64 13.01
CA TRP A 61 -4.21 -14.77 12.11
C TRP A 61 -4.79 -13.37 12.14
N GLN A 62 -3.90 -12.38 12.21
CA GLN A 62 -4.28 -10.99 12.08
C GLN A 62 -3.58 -10.39 10.86
N GLN A 63 -4.37 -9.75 10.00
CA GLN A 63 -3.81 -8.91 8.95
C GLN A 63 -3.03 -7.76 9.60
N VAL A 64 -1.79 -7.54 9.17
CA VAL A 64 -0.88 -6.51 9.69
C VAL A 64 -1.04 -5.19 8.95
N ALA A 65 -1.14 -5.28 7.62
CA ALA A 65 -1.31 -4.14 6.74
C ALA A 65 -1.99 -4.56 5.43
N GLU A 66 -2.66 -3.61 4.78
CA GLU A 66 -3.07 -3.72 3.38
C GLU A 66 -2.43 -2.57 2.61
N ILE A 67 -1.60 -2.92 1.64
CA ILE A 67 -0.82 -1.95 0.86
C ILE A 67 -1.29 -2.03 -0.60
N PRO A 68 -1.56 -0.88 -1.24
CA PRO A 68 -1.81 -0.82 -2.68
C PRO A 68 -0.68 -1.49 -3.47
N ALA A 69 -1.03 -2.25 -4.51
CA ALA A 69 -0.08 -3.05 -5.27
C ALA A 69 1.10 -2.26 -5.84
N ASN A 70 0.87 -1.03 -6.32
CA ASN A 70 1.93 -0.16 -6.83
C ASN A 70 2.96 0.21 -5.74
N VAL A 71 2.48 0.58 -4.55
CA VAL A 71 3.35 0.89 -3.41
C VAL A 71 4.08 -0.37 -2.94
N PHE A 72 3.39 -1.51 -2.90
CA PHE A 72 4.02 -2.78 -2.53
C PHE A 72 5.17 -3.15 -3.48
N MET A 73 4.99 -2.99 -4.79
CA MET A 73 6.06 -3.27 -5.76
C MET A 73 7.25 -2.33 -5.58
N GLU A 74 7.01 -1.03 -5.35
CA GLU A 74 8.08 -0.06 -5.06
C GLU A 74 8.86 -0.44 -3.79
N LEU A 75 8.15 -0.82 -2.72
CA LEU A 75 8.78 -1.26 -1.47
C LEU A 75 9.58 -2.54 -1.65
N ARG A 76 9.09 -3.46 -2.47
CA ARG A 76 9.78 -4.70 -2.80
C ARG A 76 11.05 -4.44 -3.61
N GLU A 77 11.04 -3.48 -4.53
CA GLU A 77 12.25 -3.06 -5.25
C GLU A 77 13.26 -2.38 -4.33
N ARG A 78 12.79 -1.59 -3.36
CA ARG A 78 13.65 -0.85 -2.42
C ARG A 78 14.23 -1.72 -1.31
N PHE A 79 13.43 -2.61 -0.73
CA PHE A 79 13.79 -3.38 0.47
C PHE A 79 13.93 -4.88 0.21
N GLY A 80 13.58 -5.38 -0.98
CA GLY A 80 13.47 -6.82 -1.22
C GLY A 80 12.23 -7.43 -0.58
N ASP A 81 12.18 -8.76 -0.56
CA ASP A 81 11.07 -9.48 0.06
C ASP A 81 11.03 -9.25 1.58
N TYR A 82 9.82 -9.20 2.15
CA TYR A 82 9.61 -8.97 3.58
C TYR A 82 10.38 -9.95 4.47
N LYS A 83 10.56 -11.20 4.00
CA LYS A 83 11.28 -12.25 4.72
C LYS A 83 12.76 -11.92 4.93
N ASP A 84 13.35 -11.23 3.96
CA ASP A 84 14.77 -10.91 3.96
C ASP A 84 15.06 -9.65 4.77
N ASN A 85 14.17 -8.65 4.70
CA ASN A 85 14.34 -7.35 5.36
C ASN A 85 13.13 -6.90 6.21
N PRO A 86 12.66 -7.71 7.18
CA PRO A 86 11.45 -7.39 7.94
C PRO A 86 11.55 -6.09 8.75
N LYS A 87 12.78 -5.69 9.14
CA LYS A 87 13.02 -4.44 9.87
C LYS A 87 12.71 -3.18 9.03
N ALA A 88 13.10 -3.18 7.76
CA ALA A 88 12.86 -2.05 6.86
C ALA A 88 11.36 -1.87 6.59
N TRP A 89 10.66 -2.98 6.34
CA TRP A 89 9.22 -3.00 6.16
C TRP A 89 8.45 -2.50 7.39
N ARG A 90 8.81 -2.98 8.59
CA ARG A 90 8.19 -2.49 9.84
C ARG A 90 8.44 -1.00 10.04
N LYS A 91 9.67 -0.54 9.84
CA LYS A 91 10.02 0.89 9.96
C LYS A 91 9.15 1.74 9.04
N TRP A 92 9.06 1.36 7.76
CA TRP A 92 8.24 2.07 6.78
C TRP A 92 6.76 2.09 7.18
N LEU A 93 6.19 0.97 7.62
CA LEU A 93 4.78 0.90 8.06
C LEU A 93 4.49 1.71 9.33
N ASN A 94 5.49 1.87 10.19
CA ASN A 94 5.39 2.62 11.43
C ASN A 94 5.61 4.13 11.27
N ASP A 95 6.12 4.58 10.10
CA ASP A 95 6.21 6.00 9.79
C ASP A 95 4.83 6.66 9.83
N TYR A 96 4.78 7.93 10.27
CA TYR A 96 3.54 8.67 10.48
C TYR A 96 2.67 8.66 9.22
N ASP A 97 3.24 8.91 8.04
CA ASP A 97 2.48 9.00 6.79
C ASP A 97 1.97 7.64 6.28
N ASN A 98 2.63 6.54 6.66
CA ASN A 98 2.29 5.20 6.18
C ASN A 98 1.42 4.41 7.16
N ARG A 99 1.20 4.95 8.37
CA ARG A 99 0.41 4.30 9.42
C ARG A 99 -1.01 3.91 8.99
N PHE A 100 -1.55 4.57 7.96
CA PHE A 100 -2.89 4.32 7.41
C PHE A 100 -2.97 3.02 6.60
N PHE A 101 -1.84 2.46 6.18
CA PHE A 101 -1.79 1.14 5.55
C PHE A 101 -1.88 0.01 6.58
N ARG A 102 -1.72 0.30 7.87
CA ARG A 102 -1.81 -0.69 8.94
C ARG A 102 -3.26 -0.98 9.29
N THR A 103 -3.53 -2.26 9.51
CA THR A 103 -4.84 -2.77 9.94
C THR A 103 -4.89 -3.03 11.45
N GLY A 104 -3.75 -2.99 12.14
CA GLY A 104 -3.66 -3.09 13.60
C GLY A 104 -3.46 -1.73 14.28
N GLY A 105 -3.88 -1.61 15.55
CA GLY A 105 -3.77 -0.38 16.34
C GLY A 105 -2.39 -0.11 16.96
N GLY A 106 -1.49 -1.09 16.94
CA GLY A 106 -0.17 -1.01 17.59
C GLY A 106 0.99 -0.61 16.67
N HIS A 107 2.17 -0.52 17.27
CA HIS A 107 3.44 -0.52 16.54
C HIS A 107 3.78 -1.96 16.15
N ILE A 108 4.33 -2.16 14.94
CA ILE A 108 4.69 -3.49 14.40
C ILE A 108 6.17 -3.78 14.61
#